data_AF-A0A0Q6ANH5-F1
#
_entry.id   AF-A0A0Q6ANH5-F1
#
_cell.length_a   1.000
_cell.length_b   1.000
_cell.length_c   1.000
_cell.angle_alpha   90.00
_cell.angle_beta   90.00
_cell.angle_gamma   90.00
#
_symmetry.space_group_name_H-M   'P 1'
#
loop_
_entity.id
_entity.type
_entity.pdbx_description
1 polymer ?
#
loop_
_entity_poly.entity_id
_entity_poly.type
_entity_poly.pdbx_seq_one_letter_code
_entity_poly.pdbx_strand_id
1 'polypeptide(L)'
;MNEMRSQMSDHMQTYVGGAIRSGAKYGIVGSGMGTGHVGAFSNKFSMENRIANFAKKAGIYSEQKSLSKNAKVIIEGYYQQMKSGTFSKRGAGYITTDGKKVLMDGNHSMNAAIRYAIETGDIKYIQTILKGNFKTNVEAGHYGLPIRNLPTK
;
A
#
# COMPACT_ATOMS: atom_id res chain seq x y z
N MET A 1 -15.75 -22.67 10.45
CA MET A 1 -15.63 -21.23 10.09
C MET A 1 -14.59 -20.49 10.95
N ASN A 2 -13.42 -21.06 11.23
CA ASN A 2 -12.40 -20.43 12.10
C ASN A 2 -10.97 -20.36 11.52
N GLU A 3 -10.72 -20.89 10.31
CA GLU A 3 -9.35 -20.99 9.77
C GLU A 3 -8.85 -19.69 9.12
N MET A 4 -9.74 -18.89 8.54
CA MET A 4 -9.34 -17.62 7.88
C MET A 4 -8.87 -16.54 8.87
N ARG A 5 -9.30 -16.60 10.13
CA ARG A 5 -8.85 -15.66 11.18
C ARG A 5 -7.44 -16.03 11.68
N SER A 6 -7.08 -17.32 11.63
CA SER A 6 -5.75 -17.82 12.00
C SER A 6 -4.71 -17.46 10.95
N GLN A 7 -5.02 -17.65 9.65
CA GLN A 7 -4.08 -17.29 8.59
C GLN A 7 -3.81 -15.78 8.52
N MET A 8 -4.81 -14.96 8.84
CA MET A 8 -4.67 -13.50 8.91
C MET A 8 -3.86 -13.06 10.13
N SER A 9 -3.94 -13.80 11.25
CA SER A 9 -3.10 -13.61 12.44
C SER A 9 -1.66 -14.01 12.18
N ASP A 10 -1.38 -15.14 11.53
CA ASP A 10 -0.02 -15.65 11.36
C ASP A 10 0.77 -14.88 10.29
N HIS A 11 0.10 -14.48 9.20
CA HIS A 11 0.71 -13.64 8.17
C HIS A 11 0.93 -12.18 8.64
N MET A 12 0.18 -11.71 9.65
CA MET A 12 0.42 -10.42 10.31
C MET A 12 1.28 -10.52 11.56
N GLN A 13 1.31 -11.62 12.31
CA GLN A 13 2.16 -11.80 13.50
C GLN A 13 3.64 -11.82 13.14
N THR A 14 3.96 -12.30 11.94
CA THR A 14 5.30 -12.13 11.36
C THR A 14 5.66 -10.64 11.14
N TYR A 15 4.67 -9.74 11.07
CA TYR A 15 4.81 -8.29 10.99
C TYR A 15 4.63 -7.56 12.34
N VAL A 16 3.91 -8.13 13.32
CA VAL A 16 3.61 -7.45 14.60
C VAL A 16 4.81 -7.49 15.58
N GLY A 17 5.71 -8.48 15.47
CA GLY A 17 7.03 -8.45 16.14
C GLY A 17 8.11 -7.65 15.38
N GLY A 18 7.71 -6.96 14.30
CA GLY A 18 8.57 -6.54 13.21
C GLY A 18 8.87 -5.05 13.12
N ALA A 19 8.59 -4.25 14.15
CA ALA A 19 8.98 -2.83 14.18
C ALA A 19 10.50 -2.66 13.94
N ILE A 20 11.30 -3.67 14.28
CA ILE A 20 12.75 -3.72 14.04
C ILE A 20 13.13 -4.53 12.77
N ARG A 21 12.25 -5.42 12.25
CA ARG A 21 12.62 -6.39 11.20
C ARG A 21 11.95 -6.23 9.83
N SER A 22 10.88 -5.44 9.71
CA SER A 22 10.26 -5.19 8.39
C SER A 22 11.23 -4.49 7.43
N GLY A 23 12.16 -3.70 7.97
CA GLY A 23 13.13 -2.97 7.17
C GLY A 23 14.16 -3.83 6.44
N ALA A 24 14.58 -4.94 7.05
CA ALA A 24 15.62 -5.81 6.51
C ALA A 24 15.13 -6.71 5.36
N LYS A 25 13.84 -7.09 5.31
CA LYS A 25 13.30 -7.98 4.27
C LYS A 25 12.84 -7.24 3.01
N TYR A 26 12.65 -5.93 3.08
CA TYR A 26 12.17 -5.09 1.97
C TYR A 26 13.11 -3.94 1.56
N GLY A 27 14.30 -3.81 2.17
CA GLY A 27 15.28 -2.78 1.83
C GLY A 27 14.88 -1.38 2.31
N ILE A 28 14.08 -1.29 3.37
CA ILE A 28 13.67 -0.02 3.98
C ILE A 28 14.36 0.06 5.34
N VAL A 29 15.58 0.58 5.40
CA VAL A 29 16.16 0.98 6.69
C VAL A 29 15.22 2.02 7.29
N GLY A 30 14.44 1.59 8.28
CA GLY A 30 13.51 2.44 9.00
C GLY A 30 14.33 3.47 9.78
N SER A 31 14.14 4.74 9.47
CA SER A 31 14.62 5.85 10.27
C SER A 31 13.74 5.98 11.52
N GLY A 32 13.79 4.97 12.39
CA GLY A 32 13.42 5.12 13.79
C GLY A 32 14.53 5.89 14.48
N MET A 33 14.16 6.93 15.20
CA MET A 33 15.05 7.85 15.92
C MET A 33 16.19 7.13 16.64
N GLY A 34 17.41 7.31 16.14
CA GLY A 34 18.63 6.79 16.74
C GLY A 34 19.83 7.44 16.07
N THR A 35 20.60 8.21 16.83
CA THR A 35 21.91 8.73 16.44
C THR A 35 22.79 7.60 15.92
N GLY A 36 22.99 7.53 14.61
CA GLY A 36 23.83 6.49 14.01
C GLY A 36 23.82 6.55 12.49
N HIS A 37 24.96 6.93 11.93
CA HIS A 37 25.27 6.78 10.51
C HIS A 37 25.02 5.32 10.07
N VAL A 38 23.94 5.06 9.34
CA VAL A 38 23.75 3.81 8.62
C VAL A 38 23.49 4.08 7.15
N GLY A 39 24.57 4.06 6.39
CA GLY A 39 24.60 3.61 5.01
C GLY A 39 23.89 4.50 4.00
N ALA A 40 24.67 5.40 3.40
CA ALA A 40 24.42 5.89 2.06
C ALA A 40 24.30 4.70 1.08
N PHE A 41 23.11 4.11 0.95
CA PHE A 41 22.76 3.27 -0.19
C PHE A 41 22.19 4.18 -1.27
N SER A 42 23.12 4.72 -2.03
CA SER A 42 22.95 5.33 -3.34
C SER A 42 22.14 4.43 -4.28
N ASN A 43 20.83 4.65 -4.29
CA ASN A 43 20.01 4.64 -5.49
C ASN A 43 18.83 5.58 -5.25
N LYS A 44 18.86 6.76 -5.89
CA LYS A 44 17.79 7.75 -5.90
C LYS A 44 16.54 7.18 -6.62
N PHE A 45 15.92 6.13 -6.09
CA PHE A 45 14.60 5.75 -6.54
C PHE A 45 13.65 6.86 -6.12
N SER A 46 12.99 7.47 -7.10
CA SER A 46 11.95 8.45 -6.83
C SER A 46 10.88 7.83 -5.93
N MET A 47 10.17 8.64 -5.13
CA MET A 47 9.16 8.12 -4.20
C MET A 47 8.10 7.30 -4.95
N GLU A 48 7.77 7.69 -6.18
CA GLU A 48 6.87 6.97 -7.07
C GLU A 48 7.35 5.54 -7.33
N ASN A 49 8.65 5.33 -7.61
CA ASN A 49 9.21 4.00 -7.82
C ASN A 49 9.16 3.15 -6.54
N ARG A 50 9.39 3.77 -5.37
CA ARG A 50 9.27 3.09 -4.07
C ARG A 50 7.83 2.65 -3.81
N ILE A 51 6.86 3.52 -4.11
CA ILE A 51 5.42 3.20 -3.99
C ILE A 51 5.04 2.07 -4.94
N ALA A 52 5.43 2.13 -6.22
CA ALA A 52 5.13 1.10 -7.21
C ALA A 52 5.68 -0.28 -6.79
N ASN A 53 6.92 -0.30 -6.29
CA ASN A 53 7.56 -1.52 -5.80
C ASN A 53 6.88 -2.08 -4.56
N PHE A 54 6.51 -1.21 -3.60
CA PHE A 54 5.75 -1.61 -2.43
C PHE A 54 4.41 -2.21 -2.83
N ALA A 55 3.64 -1.52 -3.68
CA ALA A 55 2.33 -1.96 -4.15
C ALA A 55 2.40 -3.34 -4.81
N LYS A 56 3.36 -3.54 -5.73
CA LYS A 56 3.59 -4.82 -6.41
C LYS A 56 3.91 -5.94 -5.42
N LYS A 57 4.79 -5.70 -4.44
CA LYS A 57 5.15 -6.69 -3.41
C LYS A 57 3.99 -6.99 -2.45
N ALA A 58 3.12 -6.01 -2.19
CA ALA A 58 1.93 -6.18 -1.35
C ALA A 58 0.72 -6.77 -2.09
N GLY A 59 0.85 -7.05 -3.39
CA GLY A 59 -0.23 -7.54 -4.24
C GLY A 59 -1.35 -6.51 -4.46
N ILE A 60 -0.99 -5.22 -4.51
CA ILE A 60 -1.92 -4.09 -4.73
C ILE A 60 -1.78 -3.60 -6.17
N TYR A 61 -2.89 -3.60 -6.88
CA TYR A 61 -3.02 -3.33 -8.31
C TYR A 61 -4.16 -2.35 -8.58
N SER A 62 -4.34 -1.97 -9.83
CA SER A 62 -5.38 -1.04 -10.28
C SER A 62 -5.99 -1.49 -11.59
N GLU A 63 -7.26 -1.15 -11.83
CA GLU A 63 -7.83 -1.16 -13.18
C GLU A 63 -7.55 0.14 -13.94
N GLN A 64 -7.16 1.22 -13.23
CA GLN A 64 -6.87 2.51 -13.85
C GLN A 64 -5.50 2.51 -14.55
N LYS A 65 -5.47 3.02 -15.79
CA LYS A 65 -4.22 3.13 -16.57
C LYS A 65 -3.28 4.22 -16.05
N SER A 66 -3.83 5.31 -15.55
CA SER A 66 -3.09 6.48 -15.08
C SER A 66 -3.86 7.20 -13.99
N LEU A 67 -3.19 8.08 -13.25
CA LEU A 67 -3.86 9.00 -12.34
C LEU A 67 -4.41 10.23 -13.10
N SER A 68 -5.14 11.08 -12.37
CA SER A 68 -5.66 12.35 -12.89
C SER A 68 -4.53 13.38 -13.08
N LYS A 69 -4.74 14.43 -13.89
CA LYS A 69 -3.72 15.49 -14.10
C LYS A 69 -3.23 16.14 -12.79
N ASN A 70 -4.09 16.22 -11.78
CA ASN A 70 -3.79 16.82 -10.47
C ASN A 70 -3.34 15.78 -9.43
N ALA A 71 -2.93 14.59 -9.87
CA ALA A 71 -2.58 13.46 -9.00
C ALA A 71 -1.64 13.84 -7.87
N LYS A 72 -0.58 14.60 -8.18
CA LYS A 72 0.44 15.02 -7.20
C LYS A 72 -0.19 15.82 -6.04
N VAL A 73 -1.06 16.78 -6.35
CA VAL A 73 -1.73 17.63 -5.35
C VAL A 73 -2.71 16.80 -4.51
N ILE A 74 -3.47 15.91 -5.16
CA ILE A 74 -4.45 15.06 -4.46
C ILE A 74 -3.74 14.06 -3.53
N ILE A 75 -2.66 13.42 -4.00
CA ILE A 75 -1.84 12.50 -3.19
C ILE A 75 -1.24 13.25 -2.00
N GLU A 76 -0.69 14.44 -2.22
CA GLU A 76 -0.12 15.25 -1.15
C GLU A 76 -1.19 15.63 -0.10
N GLY A 77 -2.38 16.03 -0.54
CA GLY A 77 -3.50 16.34 0.34
C GLY A 77 -3.89 15.15 1.24
N TYR A 78 -4.01 13.95 0.68
CA TYR A 78 -4.27 12.75 1.47
C TYR A 78 -3.12 12.39 2.41
N TYR A 79 -1.88 12.55 1.97
CA TYR A 79 -0.71 12.29 2.79
C TYR A 79 -0.65 13.24 4.01
N GLN A 80 -0.96 14.52 3.83
CA GLN A 80 -1.05 15.46 4.96
C GLN A 80 -2.18 15.08 5.93
N GLN A 81 -3.35 14.66 5.44
CA GLN A 81 -4.42 14.15 6.30
C GLN A 81 -3.98 12.91 7.10
N MET A 82 -3.15 12.04 6.53
CA MET A 82 -2.61 10.87 7.22
C MET A 82 -1.61 11.26 8.31
N LYS A 83 -0.77 12.27 8.05
CA LYS A 83 0.15 12.84 9.05
C LYS A 83 -0.61 13.51 10.20
N SER A 84 -1.70 14.22 9.92
CA SER A 84 -2.52 14.87 10.94
C SER A 84 -3.52 13.93 11.62
N GLY A 85 -3.63 12.67 11.18
CA GLY A 85 -4.57 11.71 11.76
C GLY A 85 -6.03 11.88 11.33
N THR A 86 -6.31 12.73 10.34
CA THR A 86 -7.69 13.06 9.90
C THR A 86 -8.16 12.26 8.70
N PHE A 87 -7.30 11.45 8.08
CA PHE A 87 -7.64 10.62 6.94
C PHE A 87 -8.63 9.49 7.31
N SER A 88 -9.76 9.40 6.60
CA SER A 88 -10.79 8.38 6.82
C SER A 88 -11.36 7.74 5.54
N LYS A 89 -10.85 8.13 4.36
CA LYS A 89 -11.40 7.67 3.08
C LYS A 89 -11.17 6.16 2.87
N ARG A 90 -12.23 5.47 2.46
CA ARG A 90 -12.20 4.05 2.05
C ARG A 90 -12.07 3.94 0.53
N GLY A 91 -11.46 2.84 0.06
CA GLY A 91 -11.37 2.52 -1.36
C GLY A 91 -12.52 1.65 -1.86
N ALA A 92 -12.46 1.26 -3.12
CA ALA A 92 -13.34 0.25 -3.69
C ALA A 92 -12.64 -0.55 -4.78
N GLY A 93 -13.08 -1.79 -4.97
CA GLY A 93 -12.55 -2.66 -6.02
C GLY A 93 -12.87 -4.12 -5.77
N TYR A 94 -11.89 -5.00 -6.00
CA TYR A 94 -12.07 -6.43 -5.79
C TYR A 94 -10.77 -7.13 -5.40
N ILE A 95 -10.93 -8.30 -4.81
CA ILE A 95 -9.87 -9.23 -4.47
C ILE A 95 -10.05 -10.46 -5.36
N THR A 96 -9.02 -10.77 -6.14
CA THR A 96 -9.07 -11.91 -7.04
C THR A 96 -8.95 -13.24 -6.30
N THR A 97 -9.31 -14.35 -6.95
CA THR A 97 -9.12 -15.70 -6.42
C THR A 97 -7.66 -16.02 -6.08
N ASP A 98 -6.69 -15.42 -6.77
CA ASP A 98 -5.26 -15.51 -6.47
C ASP A 98 -4.74 -14.43 -5.49
N GLY A 99 -5.64 -13.69 -4.84
CA GLY A 99 -5.33 -12.79 -3.71
C GLY A 99 -4.85 -11.39 -4.09
N LYS A 100 -4.86 -11.00 -5.37
CA LYS A 100 -4.54 -9.64 -5.83
C LYS A 100 -5.64 -8.68 -5.41
N LYS A 101 -5.27 -7.54 -4.82
CA LYS A 101 -6.17 -6.46 -4.42
C LYS A 101 -6.18 -5.43 -5.53
N VAL A 102 -7.25 -5.37 -6.29
CA VAL A 102 -7.36 -4.48 -7.45
C VAL A 102 -8.26 -3.31 -7.12
N LEU A 103 -7.71 -2.09 -7.23
CA LEU A 103 -8.42 -0.85 -6.97
C LEU A 103 -9.16 -0.36 -8.22
N MET A 104 -10.46 -0.09 -8.05
CA MET A 104 -11.28 0.65 -9.00
C MET A 104 -11.41 2.12 -8.58
N ASP A 105 -11.49 2.37 -7.27
CA ASP A 105 -11.41 3.69 -6.66
C ASP A 105 -10.44 3.68 -5.46
N GLY A 106 -9.82 4.82 -5.19
CA GLY A 106 -8.88 5.03 -4.09
C GLY A 106 -7.40 4.97 -4.50
N ASN A 107 -7.07 5.02 -5.79
CA ASN A 107 -5.68 4.97 -6.26
C ASN A 107 -4.81 6.11 -5.71
N HIS A 108 -5.30 7.35 -5.68
CA HIS A 108 -4.57 8.49 -5.10
C HIS A 108 -4.33 8.31 -3.58
N SER A 109 -5.37 7.92 -2.83
CA SER A 109 -5.25 7.67 -1.39
C SER A 109 -4.35 6.48 -1.08
N MET A 110 -4.33 5.45 -1.93
CA MET A 110 -3.43 4.30 -1.76
C MET A 110 -1.97 4.72 -1.97
N ASN A 111 -1.67 5.56 -2.97
CA ASN A 111 -0.33 6.13 -3.14
C ASN A 111 0.12 6.90 -1.89
N ALA A 112 -0.75 7.74 -1.32
CA ALA A 112 -0.47 8.47 -0.09
C ALA A 112 -0.25 7.54 1.12
N ALA A 113 -1.09 6.49 1.26
CA ALA A 113 -0.99 5.52 2.34
C ALA A 113 0.29 4.68 2.25
N ILE A 114 0.69 4.29 1.05
CA ILE A 114 1.95 3.57 0.82
C ILE A 114 3.14 4.49 1.12
N ARG A 115 3.11 5.77 0.71
CA ARG A 115 4.15 6.73 1.09
C ARG A 115 4.27 6.83 2.61
N TYR A 116 3.15 7.00 3.31
CA TYR A 116 3.13 7.06 4.77
C TYR A 116 3.72 5.79 5.40
N ALA A 117 3.34 4.60 4.92
CA ALA A 117 3.90 3.34 5.39
C ALA A 117 5.40 3.19 5.13
N ILE A 118 5.89 3.66 3.97
CA ILE A 118 7.32 3.65 3.64
C ILE A 118 8.13 4.55 4.58
N GLU A 119 7.59 5.71 4.93
CA GLU A 119 8.30 6.72 5.74
C GLU A 119 8.19 6.45 7.25
N THR A 120 7.10 5.81 7.71
CA THR A 120 6.81 5.63 9.14
C THR A 120 6.84 4.18 9.61
N GLY A 121 6.72 3.21 8.69
CA GLY A 121 6.50 1.80 9.01
C GLY A 121 5.05 1.43 9.34
N ASP A 122 4.12 2.39 9.43
CA ASP A 122 2.72 2.15 9.81
C ASP A 122 1.80 1.98 8.59
N ILE A 123 1.18 0.81 8.50
CA ILE A 123 0.31 0.40 7.38
C ILE A 123 -1.19 0.68 7.61
N LYS A 124 -1.58 1.31 8.73
CA LYS A 124 -3.00 1.45 9.11
C LYS A 124 -3.86 2.07 8.02
N TYR A 125 -3.34 3.02 7.25
CA TYR A 125 -4.10 3.70 6.21
C TYR A 125 -4.29 2.84 4.96
N ILE A 126 -3.34 1.95 4.66
CA ILE A 126 -3.51 0.92 3.62
C ILE A 126 -4.67 0.01 4.03
N GLN A 127 -4.68 -0.44 5.29
CA GLN A 127 -5.76 -1.28 5.83
C GLN A 127 -7.10 -0.54 5.83
N THR A 128 -7.14 0.74 6.21
CA THR A 128 -8.37 1.57 6.17
C THR A 128 -8.95 1.65 4.76
N ILE A 129 -8.11 1.84 3.74
CA ILE A 129 -8.56 1.88 2.35
C ILE A 129 -9.11 0.51 1.92
N LEU A 130 -8.42 -0.58 2.25
CA LEU A 130 -8.82 -1.95 1.89
C LEU A 130 -10.05 -2.48 2.66
N LYS A 131 -10.44 -1.85 3.78
CA LYS A 131 -11.72 -2.08 4.47
C LYS A 131 -12.92 -1.47 3.74
N GLY A 132 -12.69 -0.86 2.57
CA GLY A 132 -13.75 -0.32 1.72
C GLY A 132 -14.58 -1.40 1.01
N ASN A 133 -15.27 -1.00 -0.05
CA ASN A 133 -16.15 -1.91 -0.78
C ASN A 133 -15.34 -2.78 -1.75
N PHE A 134 -14.87 -3.94 -1.27
CA PHE A 134 -14.13 -4.91 -2.06
C PHE A 134 -14.94 -6.20 -2.24
N LYS A 135 -15.30 -6.52 -3.48
CA LYS A 135 -15.80 -7.85 -3.82
C LYS A 135 -14.68 -8.87 -3.68
N THR A 136 -14.96 -10.07 -3.20
CA THR A 136 -13.94 -11.12 -2.99
C THR A 136 -14.14 -12.28 -3.94
N ASN A 137 -13.11 -13.10 -4.11
CA ASN A 137 -13.11 -14.29 -4.96
C ASN A 137 -13.51 -14.01 -6.42
N VAL A 138 -13.04 -12.89 -6.96
CA VAL A 138 -13.31 -12.50 -8.36
C VAL A 138 -12.28 -13.18 -9.27
N GLU A 139 -12.72 -13.84 -10.33
CA GLU A 139 -11.77 -14.40 -11.31
C GLU A 139 -11.02 -13.29 -12.05
N ALA A 140 -9.75 -13.54 -12.36
CA ALA A 140 -8.97 -12.59 -13.15
C ALA A 140 -9.62 -12.41 -14.53
N GLY A 141 -9.92 -11.17 -14.91
CA GLY A 141 -10.60 -10.86 -16.16
C GLY A 141 -12.13 -10.93 -16.10
N HIS A 142 -12.74 -11.18 -14.93
CA HIS A 142 -14.21 -11.19 -14.75
C HIS A 142 -14.90 -9.92 -15.28
N TYR A 143 -14.27 -8.76 -15.12
CA TYR A 143 -14.78 -7.49 -15.62
C TYR A 143 -14.30 -7.12 -17.04
N GLY A 144 -13.54 -8.00 -17.72
CA GLY A 144 -12.93 -7.72 -19.02
C GLY A 144 -11.88 -6.61 -18.99
N LEU A 145 -11.55 -6.08 -17.81
CA LEU A 145 -10.61 -5.00 -17.62
C LEU A 145 -9.22 -5.55 -17.23
N PRO A 146 -8.14 -5.01 -17.81
CA PRO A 146 -6.79 -5.46 -17.49
C PRO A 146 -6.38 -5.03 -16.08
N ILE A 147 -5.85 -5.96 -15.30
CA ILE A 147 -5.20 -5.69 -14.02
C ILE A 147 -3.83 -5.07 -14.30
N ARG A 148 -3.59 -3.87 -13.77
CA ARG A 148 -2.38 -3.07 -13.99
C ARG A 148 -1.65 -2.84 -12.67
N ASN A 149 -0.36 -2.51 -12.76
CA ASN A 149 0.36 -1.97 -11.62
C ASN A 149 -0.35 -0.70 -11.12
N LEU A 150 -0.28 -0.45 -9.81
CA LEU A 150 -0.80 0.79 -9.22
C LEU A 150 -0.18 2.00 -9.94
N PRO A 151 -0.97 2.89 -10.56
CA PRO A 151 -0.41 4.08 -11.20
C PRO A 151 0.10 5.03 -10.12
N THR A 152 1.32 5.53 -10.31
CA THR A 152 2.02 6.43 -9.38
C THR A 152 2.31 7.80 -10.01
N LYS A 153 1.88 8.01 -11.26
CA LYS A 153 2.07 9.22 -12.06
C LYS A 153 0.81 9.51 -12.88
#